data_AF-A0A2G8DEI1-F1
#
_entry.id   AF-A0A2G8DEI1-F1
#
_cell.length_a   1.000
_cell.length_b   1.000
_cell.length_c   1.000
_cell.angle_alpha   90.00
_cell.angle_beta   90.00
_cell.angle_gamma   90.00
#
_symmetry.space_group_name_H-M   'P 1'
#
loop_
_entity.id
_entity.type
_entity.pdbx_description
1 polymer ?
#
loop_
_entity_poly.entity_id
_entity_poly.type
_entity_poly.pdbx_seq_one_letter_code
_entity_poly.pdbx_strand_id
1 'polypeptide(L)'
;MESSELLWESSNEELKAACKVLNTDYVCLTCEMSFKKGAIFGNPDEVLMDAEMAAKEHRSRNRVSPFHSILMHERKYTGLSEHQQTMIEYSCAALGNK
;
A
#
# COMPACT_ATOMS: atom_id res chain seq x y z
N MET A 1 4.53 -8.11 -14.82
CA MET A 1 5.08 -7.78 -13.50
C MET A 1 4.07 -8.26 -12.51
N GLU A 2 4.43 -9.28 -11.74
CA GLU A 2 3.55 -9.83 -10.73
C GLU A 2 3.38 -8.77 -9.63
N SER A 3 2.14 -8.51 -9.21
CA SER A 3 1.72 -7.58 -8.15
C SER A 3 2.62 -7.52 -6.92
N SER A 4 3.23 -8.66 -6.59
CA SER A 4 4.10 -8.85 -5.43
C SER A 4 5.49 -8.25 -5.61
N GLU A 5 6.05 -8.21 -6.83
CA GLU A 5 7.44 -7.83 -7.08
C GLU A 5 7.71 -6.36 -6.70
N LEU A 6 6.80 -5.46 -7.06
CA LEU A 6 6.92 -4.03 -6.77
C LEU A 6 6.97 -3.74 -5.27
N LEU A 7 6.18 -4.47 -4.50
CA LEU A 7 6.15 -4.38 -3.04
C LEU A 7 7.46 -4.90 -2.44
N TRP A 8 8.00 -6.02 -2.93
CA TRP A 8 9.27 -6.58 -2.44
C TRP A 8 10.51 -5.76 -2.84
N GLU A 9 10.45 -5.01 -3.95
CA GLU A 9 11.50 -4.08 -4.39
C GLU A 9 11.42 -2.70 -3.72
N SER A 10 10.47 -2.48 -2.82
CA SER A 10 10.28 -1.18 -2.16
C SER A 10 11.17 -1.03 -0.92
N SER A 11 11.70 0.17 -0.72
CA SER A 11 12.41 0.53 0.50
C SER A 11 11.48 0.54 1.72
N ASN A 12 12.05 0.51 2.93
CA ASN A 12 11.25 0.54 4.16
C ASN A 12 10.41 1.82 4.27
N GLU A 13 10.92 2.95 3.77
CA GLU A 13 10.20 4.24 3.77
C GLU A 13 9.00 4.19 2.81
N GLU A 14 9.17 3.63 1.62
CA GLU A 14 8.09 3.45 0.64
C GLU A 14 7.01 2.47 1.14
N LEU A 15 7.43 1.39 1.82
CA LEU A 15 6.53 0.45 2.46
C LEU A 15 5.72 1.11 3.58
N LYS A 16 6.36 1.89 4.47
CA LYS A 16 5.65 2.68 5.49
C LYS A 16 4.69 3.69 4.87
N ALA A 17 5.11 4.30 3.76
CA ALA A 17 4.31 5.26 3.03
C ALA A 17 3.24 4.60 2.16
N ALA A 18 3.16 3.27 2.04
CA ALA A 18 2.24 2.56 1.14
C ALA A 18 2.31 2.99 -0.34
N CYS A 19 3.40 3.62 -0.76
CA CYS A 19 3.51 4.23 -2.09
C CYS A 19 4.97 4.29 -2.55
N LYS A 20 5.17 3.98 -3.82
CA LYS A 20 6.45 4.06 -4.53
C LYS A 20 6.33 5.01 -5.70
N VAL A 21 7.37 5.80 -5.93
CA VAL A 21 7.45 6.71 -7.08
C VAL A 21 8.20 6.01 -8.20
N LEU A 22 7.54 5.74 -9.32
CA LEU A 22 8.14 5.12 -10.50
C LEU A 22 8.19 6.12 -11.64
N ASN A 23 9.41 6.53 -12.03
CA ASN A 23 9.67 7.60 -13.00
C ASN A 23 9.04 8.94 -12.59
N THR A 24 7.74 9.09 -12.82
CA THR A 24 6.93 10.27 -12.50
C THR A 24 5.59 9.93 -11.85
N ASP A 25 5.29 8.66 -11.66
CA ASP A 25 3.98 8.19 -11.25
C ASP A 25 4.03 7.73 -9.79
N TYR A 26 3.02 8.10 -9.02
CA TYR A 26 2.84 7.60 -7.66
C TYR A 26 2.04 6.31 -7.74
N VAL A 27 2.62 5.19 -7.31
CA VAL A 27 1.96 3.88 -7.35
C VAL A 27 1.68 3.43 -5.94
N CYS A 28 0.44 3.06 -5.65
CA CYS A 28 0.07 2.46 -4.38
C CYS A 28 0.56 1.02 -4.32
N LEU A 29 1.29 0.67 -3.26
CA LEU A 29 1.87 -0.68 -3.10
C LEU A 29 0.87 -1.72 -2.62
N THR A 30 -0.33 -1.32 -2.17
CA THR A 30 -1.34 -2.22 -1.62
C THR A 30 -2.46 -2.56 -2.58
N CYS A 31 -2.74 -1.68 -3.56
CA CYS A 31 -3.83 -1.84 -4.52
C CYS A 31 -3.42 -1.53 -5.97
N GLU A 32 -2.16 -1.17 -6.22
CA GLU A 32 -1.58 -0.90 -7.54
C GLU A 32 -2.16 0.29 -8.31
N MET A 33 -3.03 1.09 -7.68
CA MET A 33 -3.53 2.31 -8.29
C MET A 33 -2.37 3.28 -8.54
N SER A 34 -2.26 3.77 -9.78
CA SER A 34 -1.23 4.72 -10.20
C SER A 34 -1.80 6.11 -10.41
N PHE A 35 -1.04 7.12 -9.99
CA PHE A 35 -1.36 8.53 -10.12
C PHE A 35 -0.25 9.18 -10.93
N LYS A 36 -0.54 9.40 -12.21
CA LYS A 36 0.42 9.95 -13.18
C LYS A 36 0.57 11.46 -13.02
N LYS A 37 1.81 11.94 -12.90
CA LYS A 37 2.09 13.38 -12.80
C LYS A 37 1.63 14.12 -14.07
N GLY A 38 0.98 15.27 -13.86
CA GLY A 38 0.35 16.05 -14.93
C GLY A 38 -1.11 15.67 -15.22
N ALA A 39 -1.62 14.57 -14.66
CA ALA A 39 -3.06 14.30 -14.62
C ALA A 39 -3.69 15.00 -13.41
N ILE A 40 -4.97 15.37 -13.57
CA ILE A 40 -5.82 15.91 -12.50
C ILE A 40 -6.82 14.85 -12.10
N PHE A 41 -6.99 14.66 -10.80
CA PHE A 41 -7.89 13.68 -10.22
C PHE A 41 -8.97 14.40 -9.42
N GLY A 42 -10.23 13.98 -9.57
CA GLY A 42 -11.34 14.43 -8.74
C GLY A 42 -11.59 13.46 -7.59
N ASN A 43 -11.94 13.98 -6.41
CA ASN A 43 -12.50 13.16 -5.34
C ASN A 43 -14.06 13.21 -5.37
N PRO A 44 -14.74 12.39 -4.55
CA PRO A 44 -16.21 12.40 -4.47
C PRO A 44 -16.83 13.75 -4.04
N ASP A 45 -16.03 14.65 -3.49
CA ASP A 45 -16.42 15.97 -3.01
C ASP A 45 -16.12 17.07 -4.07
N GLU A 46 -15.90 16.67 -5.33
CA GLU A 46 -15.59 17.53 -6.49
C GLU A 46 -14.30 18.36 -6.35
N VAL A 47 -13.41 18.00 -5.41
CA VAL A 47 -12.10 18.62 -5.27
C VAL A 47 -11.16 18.07 -6.33
N LEU A 48 -10.57 18.97 -7.12
CA LEU A 48 -9.55 18.65 -8.10
C LEU A 48 -8.16 18.68 -7.45
N MET A 49 -7.38 17.64 -7.68
CA MET A 49 -6.08 17.44 -7.05
C MET A 49 -5.04 17.04 -8.09
N ASP A 50 -3.78 17.38 -7.81
CA ASP A 50 -2.65 16.80 -8.53
C ASP A 50 -2.41 15.34 -8.13
N ALA A 51 -1.55 14.66 -8.89
CA ALA A 51 -1.22 13.26 -8.67
C ALA A 51 -0.66 12.95 -7.28
N GLU A 52 0.10 13.87 -6.68
CA GLU A 52 0.69 13.65 -5.36
C GLU A 52 -0.38 13.72 -4.26
N MET A 53 -1.24 14.72 -4.34
CA MET A 53 -2.35 14.91 -3.42
C MET A 53 -3.37 13.78 -3.57
N ALA A 54 -3.69 13.36 -4.79
CA ALA A 54 -4.55 12.22 -5.04
C ALA A 54 -3.98 10.92 -4.45
N ALA A 55 -2.67 10.68 -4.60
CA ALA A 55 -2.01 9.52 -3.98
C ALA A 55 -1.99 9.59 -2.44
N LYS A 56 -1.86 10.79 -1.85
CA LYS A 56 -1.97 11.00 -0.40
C LYS A 56 -3.39 10.72 0.09
N GLU A 57 -4.40 11.27 -0.59
CA GLU A 57 -5.80 11.04 -0.24
C GLU A 57 -6.18 9.56 -0.39
N HIS A 58 -5.79 8.92 -1.48
CA HIS A 58 -6.01 7.49 -1.68
C HIS A 58 -5.49 6.68 -0.49
N ARG A 59 -4.26 6.93 -0.04
CA ARG A 59 -3.68 6.25 1.13
C ARG A 59 -4.42 6.55 2.43
N SER A 60 -4.87 7.80 2.61
CA SER A 60 -5.65 8.16 3.79
C SER A 60 -7.03 7.48 3.83
N ARG A 61 -7.64 7.23 2.67
CA ARG A 61 -8.94 6.56 2.54
C ARG A 61 -8.79 5.03 2.48
N ASN A 62 -7.66 4.53 1.99
CA ASN A 62 -7.39 3.11 1.85
C ASN A 62 -7.16 2.49 3.23
N ARG A 63 -7.98 1.48 3.57
CA ARG A 63 -7.96 0.82 4.88
C ARG A 63 -6.93 -0.30 4.97
N VAL A 64 -6.33 -0.69 3.85
CA VAL A 64 -5.39 -1.82 3.81
C VAL A 64 -3.99 -1.32 4.14
N SER A 65 -3.51 -1.70 5.32
CA SER A 65 -2.13 -1.44 5.72
C SER A 65 -1.15 -2.19 4.81
N PRO A 66 -0.02 -1.58 4.39
CA PRO A 66 1.06 -2.26 3.69
C PRO A 66 1.54 -3.53 4.40
N PHE A 67 1.49 -3.52 5.72
CA PHE A 67 1.81 -4.68 6.53
C PHE A 67 0.83 -5.83 6.33
N HIS A 68 -0.47 -5.54 6.24
CA HIS A 68 -1.49 -6.54 5.95
C HIS A 68 -1.30 -7.10 4.53
N SER A 69 -0.99 -6.24 3.54
CA SER A 69 -0.65 -6.70 2.18
C SER A 69 0.57 -7.63 2.17
N ILE A 70 1.64 -7.31 2.92
CA ILE A 70 2.82 -8.18 3.06
C ILE A 70 2.45 -9.52 3.71
N LEU A 71 1.67 -9.49 4.80
CA LEU A 71 1.29 -10.71 5.52
C LEU A 71 0.42 -11.65 4.68
N MET A 72 -0.50 -11.09 3.89
CA MET A 72 -1.44 -11.84 3.07
C MET A 72 -0.86 -12.31 1.73
N HIS A 73 0.37 -11.90 1.39
CA HIS A 73 1.07 -12.47 0.24
C HIS A 73 1.37 -13.96 0.43
N GLU A 74 1.46 -14.68 -0.69
CA GLU A 74 1.72 -16.12 -0.73
C GLU A 74 2.93 -16.51 0.12
N ARG A 75 2.84 -17.66 0.81
CA ARG A 75 3.90 -18.23 1.66
C ARG A 75 5.28 -18.25 1.00
N LYS A 76 5.34 -18.30 -0.34
CA LYS A 76 6.58 -18.25 -1.12
C LYS A 76 7.44 -17.01 -0.86
N TYR A 77 6.80 -15.91 -0.45
CA TYR A 77 7.49 -14.65 -0.20
C TYR A 77 7.75 -14.38 1.28
N THR A 78 6.84 -14.78 2.18
CA THR A 78 6.97 -14.51 3.62
C THR A 78 7.66 -15.64 4.39
N GLY A 79 7.65 -16.87 3.85
CA GLY A 79 8.12 -18.06 4.54
C GLY A 79 7.26 -18.48 5.74
N LEU A 80 6.17 -17.76 6.00
CA LEU A 80 5.29 -18.01 7.13
C LEU A 80 4.31 -19.14 6.81
N SER A 81 4.00 -19.96 7.81
CA SER A 81 2.80 -20.80 7.77
C SER A 81 1.55 -19.96 7.97
N GLU A 82 0.41 -20.47 7.53
CA GLU A 82 -0.89 -19.83 7.75
C GLU A 82 -1.13 -19.53 9.23
N HIS A 83 -0.80 -20.46 10.12
CA HIS A 83 -0.91 -20.27 11.57
C HIS A 83 -0.03 -19.12 12.08
N GLN A 84 1.18 -18.95 11.53
CA GLN A 84 2.06 -17.84 11.89
C GLN A 84 1.55 -16.49 11.35
N GLN A 85 1.00 -16.47 10.13
CA GLN A 85 0.36 -15.27 9.58
C GLN A 85 -0.81 -14.81 10.46
N THR A 86 -1.71 -15.74 10.81
CA THR A 86 -2.85 -15.47 11.69
C THR A 86 -2.42 -14.98 13.08
N MET A 87 -1.37 -15.58 13.67
CA MET A 87 -0.87 -15.14 14.98
C MET A 87 -0.32 -13.71 14.94
N ILE A 88 0.43 -13.36 13.88
CA ILE A 88 0.99 -12.02 13.71
C ILE A 88 -0.13 -11.00 13.46
N GLU A 89 -1.14 -11.35 12.66
CA GLU A 89 -2.30 -10.50 12.41
C GLU A 89 -3.05 -10.17 13.71
N TYR A 90 -3.34 -11.18 14.55
CA TYR A 90 -3.96 -10.94 15.85
C TYR A 90 -3.09 -10.09 16.78
N SER A 91 -1.78 -10.31 16.77
CA SER A 91 -0.84 -9.53 17.58
C SER A 91 -0.83 -8.06 17.16
N CYS A 92 -0.86 -7.77 15.86
CA CYS A 92 -0.92 -6.40 15.35
C CYS A 92 -2.26 -5.73 15.63
N ALA A 93 -3.38 -6.44 15.49
CA ALA A 93 -4.70 -5.91 15.85
C ALA A 93 -4.81 -5.59 17.36
N ALA A 94 -4.19 -6.42 18.21
CA ALA A 94 -4.15 -6.18 19.66
C ALA A 94 -3.27 -4.98 20.02
N LEU A 95 -2.16 -4.74 19.30
CA LEU A 95 -1.26 -3.62 19.52
C LEU A 95 -1.74 -2.30 18.89
N GLY A 96 -2.55 -2.35 17.82
CA GLY A 96 -3.10 -1.20 17.11
C GLY A 96 -4.37 -0.59 17.73
N ASN A 97 -4.93 -1.20 18.78
CA ASN A 97 -5.98 -0.62 19.62
C ASN A 97 -5.39 0.15 20.82
N LYS A 98 -4.51 1.11 20.54
CA LYS A 98 -4.03 2.13 21.50
C LYS A 98 -3.97 3.49 20.83
#